data_AF-A0A261DB23-F1
#
_entry.id   AF-A0A261DB23-F1
#
_cell.length_a   1.000
_cell.length_b   1.000
_cell.length_c   1.000
_cell.angle_alpha   90.00
_cell.angle_beta   90.00
_cell.angle_gamma   90.00
#
_symmetry.space_group_name_H-M   'P 1'
#
loop_
_entity.id
_entity.type
_entity.pdbx_description
1 polymer ?
#
loop_
_entity_poly.entity_id
_entity_poly.type
_entity_poly.pdbx_seq_one_letter_code
_entity_poly.pdbx_strand_id
1 'polypeptide(L)'
;MKPLTMQEASNVLSAWTVLEVLSPRTFCKAEDLVGGEKSLVALLDNGLPWENGGEEVPPEKKLFYQIIMGSISLQSVFSALVKKYGDTSVESKQVSGEAITGVITVDQHGCLLKNDISVNLSSFALGAPQALKNSLENLRDWALVKQKMEIAFDGILRKKDENGKELPLNKIMIDEAYTYLTNNIYGISAEMLINKKFALRTYELRKKGDPESSKKDDPESSEKDGPTKTVLLNSFYLNDLAKASTLIANTLAQNQDTSSASSASTNLLQYLGVNDLKRQNILDKTVLQNILSPKNIPSARWLGLGRHPLVLLQQAAVNLSMTELKDSGILAINGPPGTGKTTLLRDIVAKLVAERAEALLNFVDPEQAFIDSGEKIQAGKGWFKIYKLDERLKGFEILIASSNNKAVENISTELPSLKAIADNANDLRYLKLYLIHYLEVEVGV
;
A
#
# COMPACT_ATOMS: atom_id res chain seq x y z
N MET A 1 7.19 -29.20 9.75
CA MET A 1 5.82 -28.69 9.94
C MET A 1 5.00 -29.32 8.84
N LYS A 2 3.79 -29.83 9.11
CA LYS A 2 2.95 -30.38 8.03
C LYS A 2 2.54 -29.21 7.13
N PRO A 3 2.60 -29.35 5.79
CA PRO A 3 2.07 -28.32 4.91
C PRO A 3 0.59 -28.08 5.19
N LEU A 4 0.18 -26.81 5.11
CA LEU A 4 -1.22 -26.44 5.22
C LEU A 4 -1.99 -26.93 3.99
N THR A 5 -3.22 -27.36 4.21
CA THR A 5 -4.20 -27.50 3.13
C THR A 5 -4.57 -26.13 2.58
N MET A 6 -5.06 -26.09 1.34
CA MET A 6 -5.58 -24.84 0.74
C MET A 6 -6.71 -24.21 1.57
N GLN A 7 -7.53 -25.05 2.23
CA GLN A 7 -8.59 -24.57 3.12
C GLN A 7 -8.01 -23.92 4.38
N GLU A 8 -6.99 -24.52 5.00
CA GLU A 8 -6.30 -23.93 6.15
C GLU A 8 -5.62 -22.61 5.77
N ALA A 9 -5.00 -22.52 4.58
CA ALA A 9 -4.44 -21.28 4.08
C ALA A 9 -5.50 -20.18 3.86
N SER A 10 -6.68 -20.54 3.34
CA SER A 10 -7.82 -19.63 3.25
C SER A 10 -8.29 -19.15 4.64
N ASN A 11 -8.27 -20.03 5.64
CA ASN A 11 -8.63 -19.67 7.01
C ASN A 11 -7.60 -18.74 7.65
N VAL A 12 -6.30 -18.92 7.36
CA VAL A 12 -5.22 -17.99 7.80
C VAL A 12 -5.46 -16.59 7.24
N LEU A 13 -5.72 -16.47 5.93
CA LEU A 13 -6.04 -15.17 5.31
C LEU A 13 -7.30 -14.53 5.90
N SER A 14 -8.33 -15.34 6.19
CA SER A 14 -9.55 -14.87 6.84
C SER A 14 -9.26 -14.35 8.25
N ALA A 15 -8.43 -15.04 9.02
CA ALA A 15 -8.00 -14.61 10.35
C ALA A 15 -7.21 -13.30 10.30
N TRP A 16 -6.25 -13.17 9.38
CA TRP A 16 -5.51 -11.91 9.17
C TRP A 16 -6.43 -10.77 8.76
N THR A 17 -7.40 -11.04 7.89
CA THR A 17 -8.41 -10.05 7.48
C THR A 17 -9.22 -9.56 8.68
N VAL A 18 -9.70 -10.47 9.54
CA VAL A 18 -10.42 -10.11 10.77
C VAL A 18 -9.53 -9.26 11.70
N LEU A 19 -8.26 -9.62 11.87
CA LEU A 19 -7.33 -8.85 12.70
C LEU A 19 -7.12 -7.43 12.18
N GLU A 20 -6.93 -7.28 10.87
CA GLU A 20 -6.76 -5.96 10.22
C GLU A 20 -8.04 -5.13 10.26
N VAL A 21 -9.21 -5.75 10.07
CA VAL A 21 -10.52 -5.08 10.21
C VAL A 21 -10.73 -4.56 11.63
N LEU A 22 -10.29 -5.32 12.64
CA LEU A 22 -10.43 -4.97 14.06
C LEU A 22 -9.28 -4.12 14.62
N SER A 23 -8.36 -3.66 13.76
CA SER A 23 -7.20 -2.82 14.12
C SER A 23 -7.32 -1.43 13.47
N PRO A 24 -8.25 -0.57 13.95
CA PRO A 24 -8.45 0.74 13.36
C PRO A 24 -7.27 1.68 13.61
N ARG A 25 -7.13 2.67 12.73
CA ARG A 25 -6.35 3.88 13.05
C ARG A 25 -7.09 4.68 14.12
N THR A 26 -6.36 5.16 15.11
CA THR A 26 -6.91 5.90 16.24
C THR A 26 -6.48 7.36 16.25
N PHE A 27 -7.33 8.21 16.80
CA PHE A 27 -7.03 9.61 17.08
C PHE A 27 -7.60 10.00 18.44
N CYS A 28 -7.05 11.05 19.06
CA CYS A 28 -7.55 11.60 20.31
C CYS A 28 -8.22 12.97 20.08
N LYS A 29 -7.70 13.75 19.14
CA LYS A 29 -8.21 15.05 18.75
C LYS A 29 -8.30 15.15 17.22
N ALA A 30 -9.21 15.99 16.73
CA ALA A 30 -9.41 16.16 15.29
C ALA A 30 -8.13 16.65 14.59
N GLU A 31 -7.32 17.45 15.29
CA GLU A 31 -6.03 17.95 14.84
C GLU A 31 -5.01 16.83 14.55
N ASP A 32 -5.10 15.70 15.24
CA ASP A 32 -4.17 14.58 15.06
C ASP A 32 -4.27 14.01 13.63
N LEU A 33 -5.45 14.13 12.99
CA LEU A 33 -5.72 13.68 11.63
C LEU A 33 -5.08 14.58 10.56
N VAL A 34 -4.65 15.79 10.94
CA VAL A 34 -4.06 16.80 10.06
C VAL A 34 -2.69 17.26 10.55
N GLY A 35 -1.98 16.41 11.32
CA GLY A 35 -0.62 16.70 11.78
C GLY A 35 -0.52 17.83 12.81
N GLY A 36 -1.60 18.15 13.51
CA GLY A 36 -1.66 19.16 14.57
C GLY A 36 -2.17 20.54 14.13
N GLU A 37 -2.45 20.74 12.84
CA GLU A 37 -2.88 22.04 12.30
C GLU A 37 -4.37 22.31 12.52
N LYS A 38 -4.69 23.09 13.57
CA LYS A 38 -6.08 23.48 13.92
C LYS A 38 -6.84 24.19 12.82
N SER A 39 -6.16 24.97 11.98
CA SER A 39 -6.74 25.74 10.88
C SER A 39 -7.36 24.84 9.81
N LEU A 40 -6.88 23.60 9.69
CA LEU A 40 -7.41 22.61 8.75
C LEU A 40 -8.64 21.88 9.28
N VAL A 41 -9.06 22.11 10.53
CA VAL A 41 -10.26 21.51 11.11
C VAL A 41 -11.42 22.51 11.09
N ALA A 42 -12.57 22.09 10.60
CA ALA A 42 -13.81 22.87 10.60
C ALA A 42 -14.88 22.16 11.43
N LEU A 43 -15.38 22.82 12.48
CA LEU A 43 -16.48 22.31 13.30
C LEU A 43 -17.81 22.63 12.61
N LEU A 44 -18.62 21.61 12.32
CA LEU A 44 -19.88 21.77 11.59
C LEU A 44 -21.01 22.38 12.43
N ASP A 45 -20.83 22.48 13.75
CA ASP A 45 -21.78 23.13 14.65
C ASP A 45 -21.90 24.63 14.40
N ASN A 46 -20.84 25.26 13.91
CA ASN A 46 -20.75 26.70 13.65
C ASN A 46 -21.24 27.10 12.24
N GLY A 47 -21.76 26.15 11.45
CA GLY A 47 -22.10 26.32 10.04
C GLY A 47 -21.21 25.49 9.12
N LEU A 48 -21.65 25.27 7.87
CA LEU A 48 -20.87 24.50 6.91
C LEU A 48 -19.85 25.39 6.18
N PRO A 49 -18.61 24.92 5.96
CA PRO A 49 -17.54 25.72 5.34
C PRO A 49 -17.86 26.28 3.95
N TRP A 50 -18.75 25.63 3.20
CA TRP A 50 -19.16 26.02 1.84
C TRP A 50 -20.45 26.84 1.80
N GLU A 51 -21.08 27.11 2.94
CA GLU A 51 -22.23 28.03 3.03
C GLU A 51 -21.77 29.50 2.98
N ASN A 52 -22.71 30.43 2.75
CA ASN A 52 -22.47 31.88 2.74
C ASN A 52 -21.38 32.37 1.76
N GLY A 53 -21.22 31.70 0.62
CA GLY A 53 -20.23 32.07 -0.41
C GLY A 53 -18.93 31.28 -0.34
N GLY A 54 -18.78 30.39 0.65
CA GLY A 54 -17.61 29.53 0.80
C GLY A 54 -16.35 30.26 1.26
N GLU A 55 -15.25 29.51 1.39
CA GLU A 55 -13.95 30.05 1.78
C GLU A 55 -13.19 30.62 0.57
N GLU A 56 -12.47 31.73 0.77
CA GLU A 56 -11.57 32.26 -0.26
C GLU A 56 -10.37 31.33 -0.45
N VAL A 57 -10.24 30.76 -1.65
CA VAL A 57 -9.14 29.87 -2.03
C VAL A 57 -8.24 30.55 -3.06
N PRO A 58 -6.90 30.53 -2.89
CA PRO A 58 -5.99 31.05 -3.90
C PRO A 58 -6.22 30.40 -5.27
N PRO A 59 -6.10 31.14 -6.39
CA PRO A 59 -6.41 30.63 -7.73
C PRO A 59 -5.54 29.42 -8.14
N GLU A 60 -4.37 29.26 -7.53
CA GLU A 60 -3.45 28.15 -7.79
C GLU A 60 -3.81 26.86 -7.04
N LYS A 61 -4.83 26.88 -6.16
CA LYS A 61 -5.20 25.76 -5.31
C LYS A 61 -6.65 25.32 -5.53
N LYS A 62 -6.90 24.02 -5.36
CA LYS A 62 -8.23 23.43 -5.16
C LYS A 62 -8.39 23.10 -3.66
N LEU A 63 -9.59 23.34 -3.14
CA LEU A 63 -9.97 22.98 -1.77
C LEU A 63 -10.99 21.85 -1.80
N PHE A 64 -10.75 20.83 -0.97
CA PHE A 64 -11.68 19.75 -0.70
C PHE A 64 -11.97 19.69 0.80
N TYR A 65 -13.18 19.28 1.15
CA TYR A 65 -13.56 19.00 2.53
C TYR A 65 -13.78 17.50 2.73
N GLN A 66 -13.07 16.92 3.69
CA GLN A 66 -13.26 15.53 4.13
C GLN A 66 -14.07 15.54 5.43
N ILE A 67 -15.36 15.26 5.33
CA ILE A 67 -16.33 15.29 6.42
C ILE A 67 -16.24 13.99 7.21
N ILE A 68 -15.82 14.08 8.47
CA ILE A 68 -15.84 12.98 9.43
C ILE A 68 -17.26 12.86 9.97
N MET A 69 -17.92 11.72 9.70
CA MET A 69 -19.32 11.50 10.07
C MET A 69 -19.51 11.18 11.55
N GLY A 70 -18.45 10.81 12.25
CA GLY A 70 -18.45 10.52 13.67
C GLY A 70 -17.32 9.56 14.03
N SER A 71 -17.35 9.09 15.28
CA SER A 71 -16.35 8.16 15.77
C SER A 71 -16.91 7.11 16.73
N ILE A 72 -16.13 6.08 16.97
CA ILE A 72 -16.42 4.97 17.89
C ILE A 72 -15.38 5.02 19.01
N SER A 73 -15.86 4.93 20.26
CA SER A 73 -15.00 4.78 21.44
C SER A 73 -14.33 3.40 21.41
N LEU A 74 -13.00 3.37 21.25
CA LEU A 74 -12.27 2.10 21.33
C LEU A 74 -12.39 1.48 22.71
N GLN A 75 -12.34 2.29 23.77
CA GLN A 75 -12.45 1.77 25.12
C GLN A 75 -13.74 0.98 25.32
N SER A 76 -14.88 1.50 24.84
CA SER A 76 -16.18 0.84 24.95
C SER A 76 -16.24 -0.45 24.13
N VAL A 77 -15.76 -0.43 22.88
CA VAL A 77 -15.78 -1.60 21.99
C VAL A 77 -14.82 -2.68 22.45
N PHE A 78 -13.57 -2.34 22.76
CA PHE A 78 -12.57 -3.31 23.22
C PHE A 78 -12.97 -3.92 24.56
N SER A 79 -13.56 -3.16 25.49
CA SER A 79 -14.09 -3.72 26.74
C SER A 79 -15.18 -4.77 26.46
N ALA A 80 -16.07 -4.52 25.49
CA ALA A 80 -17.10 -5.48 25.10
C ALA A 80 -16.51 -6.72 24.38
N LEU A 81 -15.51 -6.53 23.51
CA LEU A 81 -14.82 -7.62 22.82
C LEU A 81 -14.01 -8.49 23.80
N VAL A 82 -13.30 -7.89 24.75
CA VAL A 82 -12.55 -8.60 25.81
C VAL A 82 -13.50 -9.35 26.74
N LYS A 83 -14.65 -8.77 27.12
CA LYS A 83 -15.66 -9.50 27.89
C LYS A 83 -16.15 -10.77 27.18
N LYS A 84 -16.11 -10.77 25.84
CA LYS A 84 -16.65 -11.83 25.00
C LYS A 84 -15.63 -12.88 24.57
N TYR A 85 -14.42 -12.44 24.23
CA TYR A 85 -13.34 -13.25 23.66
C TYR A 85 -12.07 -13.28 24.51
N GLY A 86 -11.99 -12.44 25.54
CA GLY A 86 -10.80 -12.28 26.36
C GLY A 86 -10.51 -13.54 27.15
N ASP A 87 -9.23 -13.91 27.18
CA ASP A 87 -8.73 -14.94 28.05
C ASP A 87 -8.32 -14.31 29.40
N THR A 88 -8.47 -15.07 30.49
CA THR A 88 -8.23 -14.61 31.87
C THR A 88 -6.76 -14.25 32.17
N SER A 89 -5.87 -14.42 31.20
CA SER A 89 -4.42 -14.41 31.37
C SER A 89 -3.69 -13.21 30.76
N VAL A 90 -4.39 -12.30 30.07
CA VAL A 90 -3.75 -11.19 29.35
C VAL A 90 -3.97 -9.87 30.10
N GLU A 91 -2.88 -9.20 30.48
CA GLU A 91 -2.91 -7.80 30.92
C GLU A 91 -3.59 -6.96 29.84
N SER A 92 -4.79 -6.45 30.12
CA SER A 92 -5.49 -5.59 29.19
C SER A 92 -4.71 -4.28 29.06
N LYS A 93 -3.98 -4.09 27.96
CA LYS A 93 -3.53 -2.75 27.58
C LYS A 93 -4.77 -1.87 27.49
N GLN A 94 -4.79 -0.77 28.23
CA GLN A 94 -5.84 0.23 28.09
C GLN A 94 -5.72 0.84 26.69
N VAL A 95 -6.61 0.42 25.79
CA VAL A 95 -6.75 1.01 24.47
C VAL A 95 -7.57 2.28 24.64
N SER A 96 -6.99 3.43 24.28
CA SER A 96 -7.63 4.74 24.36
C SER A 96 -7.71 5.38 22.97
N GLY A 97 -8.62 6.34 22.82
CA GLY A 97 -8.85 7.06 21.58
C GLY A 97 -10.12 6.64 20.85
N GLU A 98 -10.28 7.22 19.68
CA GLU A 98 -11.46 7.12 18.83
C GLU A 98 -11.10 6.58 17.44
N ALA A 99 -12.00 5.80 16.84
CA ALA A 99 -11.89 5.36 15.45
C ALA A 99 -12.97 6.04 14.62
N ILE A 100 -12.61 6.57 13.45
CA ILE A 100 -13.57 7.21 12.54
C ILE A 100 -14.58 6.18 12.03
N THR A 101 -15.85 6.57 11.90
CA THR A 101 -16.90 5.73 11.31
C THR A 101 -16.90 5.77 9.78
N GLY A 102 -16.82 6.96 9.20
CA GLY A 102 -16.75 7.14 7.75
C GLY A 102 -16.40 8.57 7.37
N VAL A 103 -15.96 8.75 6.13
CA VAL A 103 -15.54 10.01 5.54
C VAL A 103 -16.33 10.25 4.27
N ILE A 104 -16.86 11.47 4.14
CA ILE A 104 -17.47 11.96 2.91
C ILE A 104 -16.58 13.06 2.34
N THR A 105 -16.19 12.95 1.08
CA THR A 105 -15.36 13.94 0.39
C THR A 105 -16.22 14.81 -0.52
N VAL A 106 -16.17 16.12 -0.30
CA VAL A 106 -16.85 17.13 -1.14
C VAL A 106 -15.86 18.16 -1.67
N ASP A 107 -16.22 18.81 -2.77
CA ASP A 107 -15.49 19.94 -3.33
C ASP A 107 -15.67 21.22 -2.49
N GLN A 108 -15.04 22.31 -2.93
CA GLN A 108 -15.12 23.63 -2.27
C GLN A 108 -16.55 24.19 -2.16
N HIS A 109 -17.49 23.70 -2.97
CA HIS A 109 -18.89 24.12 -2.98
C HIS A 109 -19.80 23.18 -2.16
N GLY A 110 -19.24 22.12 -1.56
CA GLY A 110 -20.00 21.14 -0.80
C GLY A 110 -20.67 20.06 -1.66
N CYS A 111 -20.33 19.96 -2.94
CA CYS A 111 -20.84 18.93 -3.84
C CYS A 111 -19.98 17.67 -3.77
N LEU A 112 -20.62 16.50 -3.86
CA LEU A 112 -19.92 15.21 -3.88
C LEU A 112 -19.08 15.08 -5.15
N LEU A 113 -17.88 14.51 -5.01
CA LEU A 113 -17.03 14.22 -6.17
C LEU A 113 -17.69 13.17 -7.07
N LYS A 114 -17.48 13.26 -8.39
CA LYS A 114 -18.11 12.38 -9.38
C LYS A 114 -17.52 10.96 -9.48
N ASN A 115 -16.52 10.63 -8.66
CA ASN A 115 -15.75 9.38 -8.71
C ASN A 115 -15.89 8.57 -7.40
N ASP A 116 -15.40 7.32 -7.39
CA ASP A 116 -15.41 6.34 -6.27
C ASP A 116 -14.72 6.79 -4.95
N ILE A 117 -14.39 8.07 -4.80
CA ILE A 117 -13.66 8.65 -3.66
C ILE A 117 -14.58 9.53 -2.79
N SER A 118 -15.84 9.73 -3.20
CA SER A 118 -16.82 10.54 -2.47
C SER A 118 -17.14 9.98 -1.09
N VAL A 119 -17.12 8.66 -0.93
CA VAL A 119 -17.46 7.97 0.32
C VAL A 119 -16.40 6.94 0.64
N ASN A 120 -15.91 6.96 1.89
CA ASN A 120 -15.05 5.91 2.42
C ASN A 120 -15.54 5.49 3.81
N LEU A 121 -15.92 4.23 3.97
CA LEU A 121 -16.39 3.70 5.24
C LEU A 121 -15.27 2.96 5.99
N SER A 122 -15.33 3.04 7.32
CA SER A 122 -14.41 2.34 8.22
C SER A 122 -14.72 0.85 8.28
N SER A 123 -13.72 0.03 7.99
CA SER A 123 -13.75 -1.42 8.16
C SER A 123 -14.03 -1.77 9.61
N PHE A 124 -13.47 -1.02 10.56
CA PHE A 124 -13.71 -1.25 11.98
C PHE A 124 -15.16 -0.97 12.38
N ALA A 125 -15.76 0.11 11.86
CA ALA A 125 -17.17 0.43 12.13
C ALA A 125 -18.11 -0.63 11.56
N LEU A 126 -17.78 -1.23 10.41
CA LEU A 126 -18.53 -2.37 9.87
C LEU A 126 -18.24 -3.67 10.64
N GLY A 127 -16.99 -3.86 11.07
CA GLY A 127 -16.49 -5.13 11.59
C GLY A 127 -16.76 -5.38 13.07
N ALA A 128 -16.59 -4.37 13.91
CA ALA A 128 -16.82 -4.44 15.36
C ALA A 128 -18.21 -4.99 15.73
N PRO A 129 -19.33 -4.51 15.16
CA PRO A 129 -20.66 -5.05 15.46
C PRO A 129 -20.82 -6.51 15.05
N GLN A 130 -20.22 -6.95 13.94
CA GLN A 130 -20.25 -8.37 13.53
C GLN A 130 -19.47 -9.26 14.51
N ALA A 131 -18.31 -8.80 14.97
CA ALA A 131 -17.55 -9.47 16.02
C ALA A 131 -18.37 -9.55 17.33
N LEU A 132 -19.01 -8.45 17.73
CA LEU A 132 -19.89 -8.43 18.90
C LEU A 132 -21.14 -9.32 18.75
N LYS A 133 -21.51 -9.74 17.53
CA LYS A 133 -22.62 -10.67 17.25
C LYS A 133 -22.21 -12.14 17.03
N ASN A 134 -20.93 -12.50 17.19
CA ASN A 134 -20.38 -13.84 16.91
C ASN A 134 -20.38 -14.21 15.41
N SER A 135 -20.32 -13.22 14.54
CA SER A 135 -20.36 -13.42 13.09
C SER A 135 -19.04 -13.03 12.45
N LEU A 136 -17.91 -13.53 12.99
CA LEU A 136 -16.57 -13.25 12.45
C LEU A 136 -16.38 -13.80 11.05
N GLU A 137 -17.07 -14.89 10.70
CA GLU A 137 -17.03 -15.48 9.36
C GLU A 137 -17.53 -14.50 8.28
N ASN A 138 -18.49 -13.63 8.62
CA ASN A 138 -19.02 -12.62 7.72
C ASN A 138 -17.98 -11.54 7.35
N LEU A 139 -16.89 -11.42 8.13
CA LEU A 139 -15.81 -10.47 7.86
C LEU A 139 -14.84 -10.96 6.79
N ARG A 140 -14.94 -12.23 6.36
CA ARG A 140 -14.16 -12.74 5.24
C ARG A 140 -14.40 -11.94 3.96
N ASP A 141 -15.65 -11.62 3.69
CA ASP A 141 -16.08 -10.91 2.48
C ASP A 141 -16.27 -9.40 2.72
N TRP A 142 -15.59 -8.85 3.73
CA TRP A 142 -15.77 -7.46 4.16
C TRP A 142 -15.57 -6.46 3.00
N ALA A 143 -14.66 -6.72 2.07
CA ALA A 143 -14.35 -5.82 0.96
C ALA A 143 -15.56 -5.63 0.04
N LEU A 144 -16.24 -6.74 -0.28
CA LEU A 144 -17.47 -6.74 -1.10
C LEU A 144 -18.64 -6.09 -0.35
N VAL A 145 -18.77 -6.40 0.95
CA VAL A 145 -19.80 -5.78 1.80
C VAL A 145 -19.59 -4.27 1.88
N LYS A 146 -18.36 -3.83 2.15
CA LYS A 146 -18.00 -2.42 2.22
C LYS A 146 -18.33 -1.69 0.93
N GLN A 147 -17.89 -2.21 -0.22
CA GLN A 147 -18.14 -1.58 -1.51
C GLN A 147 -19.65 -1.42 -1.78
N LYS A 148 -20.45 -2.46 -1.48
CA LYS A 148 -21.92 -2.38 -1.60
C LYS A 148 -22.52 -1.31 -0.71
N MET A 149 -22.04 -1.20 0.53
CA MET A 149 -22.51 -0.18 1.48
C MET A 149 -22.09 1.23 1.07
N GLU A 150 -20.89 1.40 0.51
CA GLU A 150 -20.40 2.68 -0.02
C GLU A 150 -21.25 3.16 -1.19
N ILE A 151 -21.55 2.29 -2.15
CA ILE A 151 -22.43 2.60 -3.29
C ILE A 151 -23.83 2.97 -2.81
N ALA A 152 -24.41 2.20 -1.88
CA ALA A 152 -25.73 2.48 -1.33
C ALA A 152 -25.76 3.83 -0.58
N PHE A 153 -24.70 4.13 0.18
CA PHE A 153 -24.60 5.36 0.94
C PHE A 153 -24.37 6.59 0.05
N ASP A 154 -23.51 6.48 -0.97
CA ASP A 154 -23.30 7.53 -1.97
C ASP A 154 -24.62 7.89 -2.68
N GLY A 155 -25.43 6.89 -3.04
CA GLY A 155 -26.74 7.09 -3.65
C GLY A 155 -27.75 7.86 -2.79
N ILE A 156 -27.65 7.76 -1.45
CA ILE A 156 -28.51 8.50 -0.51
C ILE A 156 -28.07 9.97 -0.40
N LEU A 157 -26.76 10.21 -0.48
CA LEU A 157 -26.17 11.55 -0.39
C LEU A 157 -26.38 12.36 -1.66
N ARG A 158 -26.39 11.73 -2.84
CA ARG A 158 -26.60 12.40 -4.12
C ARG A 158 -28.06 12.82 -4.32
N LYS A 159 -28.39 14.04 -3.87
CA LYS A 159 -29.65 14.70 -4.19
C LYS A 159 -29.46 15.64 -5.39
N LYS A 160 -30.40 15.61 -6.34
CA LYS A 160 -30.42 16.48 -7.52
C LYS A 160 -31.57 17.47 -7.43
N ASP A 161 -31.37 18.65 -8.01
CA ASP A 161 -32.44 19.63 -8.20
C ASP A 161 -33.36 19.24 -9.37
N GLU A 162 -34.41 20.05 -9.59
CA GLU A 162 -35.37 19.87 -10.69
C GLU A 162 -34.71 19.94 -12.09
N ASN A 163 -33.51 20.52 -12.19
CA ASN A 163 -32.73 20.65 -13.40
C ASN A 163 -31.65 19.55 -13.55
N GLY A 164 -31.59 18.59 -12.62
CA GLY A 164 -30.64 17.49 -12.61
C GLY A 164 -29.23 17.84 -12.12
N LYS A 165 -29.01 19.03 -11.56
CA LYS A 165 -27.74 19.45 -10.94
C LYS A 165 -27.62 18.90 -9.53
N GLU A 166 -26.44 18.41 -9.16
CA GLU A 166 -26.17 17.92 -7.79
C GLU A 166 -26.25 19.09 -6.80
N LEU A 167 -26.95 18.85 -5.70
CA LEU A 167 -27.10 19.80 -4.60
C LEU A 167 -25.93 19.68 -3.62
N PRO A 168 -25.43 20.80 -3.09
CA PRO A 168 -24.42 20.75 -2.04
C PRO A 168 -25.01 20.13 -0.77
N LEU A 169 -24.18 19.42 -0.02
CA LEU A 169 -24.58 18.86 1.25
C LEU A 169 -24.95 19.98 2.22
N ASN A 170 -26.09 19.82 2.89
CA ASN A 170 -26.51 20.70 3.96
C ASN A 170 -26.53 19.97 5.31
N LYS A 171 -26.75 20.70 6.41
CA LYS A 171 -26.72 20.14 7.76
C LYS A 171 -27.74 19.01 7.95
N ILE A 172 -28.95 19.16 7.40
CA ILE A 172 -30.03 18.16 7.46
C ILE A 172 -29.58 16.88 6.76
N MET A 173 -28.99 16.98 5.56
CA MET A 173 -28.48 15.82 4.82
C MET A 173 -27.38 15.10 5.59
N ILE A 174 -26.47 15.83 6.26
CA ILE A 174 -25.40 15.26 7.08
C ILE A 174 -25.96 14.55 8.33
N ASP A 175 -27.03 15.09 8.93
CA ASP A 175 -27.70 14.49 10.08
C ASP A 175 -28.51 13.23 9.71
N GLU A 176 -29.23 13.27 8.58
CA GLU A 176 -29.90 12.11 7.98
C GLU A 176 -28.89 11.00 7.65
N ALA A 177 -27.77 11.39 7.01
CA ALA A 177 -26.71 10.46 6.62
C ALA A 177 -26.04 9.80 7.82
N TYR A 178 -25.78 10.55 8.90
CA TYR A 178 -25.27 9.97 10.14
C TYR A 178 -26.24 8.94 10.73
N THR A 179 -27.52 9.29 10.80
CA THR A 179 -28.56 8.41 11.34
C THR A 179 -28.66 7.12 10.52
N TYR A 180 -28.58 7.23 9.19
CA TYR A 180 -28.56 6.07 8.30
C TYR A 180 -27.32 5.20 8.52
N LEU A 181 -26.12 5.80 8.62
CA LEU A 181 -24.88 5.06 8.90
C LEU A 181 -24.98 4.27 10.20
N THR A 182 -25.41 4.91 11.29
CA THR A 182 -25.43 4.27 12.61
C THR A 182 -26.50 3.20 12.71
N ASN A 183 -27.70 3.44 12.18
CA ASN A 183 -28.85 2.56 12.38
C ASN A 183 -28.93 1.45 11.33
N ASN A 184 -28.59 1.74 10.07
CA ASN A 184 -28.82 0.83 8.95
C ASN A 184 -27.54 0.10 8.51
N ILE A 185 -26.38 0.76 8.60
CA ILE A 185 -25.12 0.17 8.14
C ILE A 185 -24.38 -0.53 9.29
N TYR A 186 -24.10 0.18 10.39
CA TYR A 186 -23.26 -0.37 11.45
C TYR A 186 -24.05 -1.22 12.45
N GLY A 187 -25.24 -0.78 12.87
CA GLY A 187 -26.03 -1.48 13.89
C GLY A 187 -25.26 -1.65 15.22
N ILE A 188 -24.52 -0.60 15.60
CA ILE A 188 -23.75 -0.48 16.86
C ILE A 188 -24.63 0.20 17.91
N SER A 189 -24.46 -0.16 19.20
CA SER A 189 -25.13 0.54 20.30
C SER A 189 -24.74 2.02 20.35
N ALA A 190 -25.71 2.90 20.56
CA ALA A 190 -25.49 4.34 20.67
C ALA A 190 -24.46 4.71 21.75
N GLU A 191 -24.31 3.89 22.79
CA GLU A 191 -23.33 4.08 23.88
C GLU A 191 -21.86 3.99 23.42
N MET A 192 -21.59 3.34 22.28
CA MET A 192 -20.25 3.19 21.72
C MET A 192 -19.92 4.28 20.69
N LEU A 193 -20.93 5.02 20.24
CA LEU A 193 -20.82 6.03 19.19
C LEU A 193 -20.62 7.41 19.81
N ILE A 194 -19.73 8.18 19.21
CA ILE A 194 -19.49 9.57 19.56
C ILE A 194 -19.97 10.41 18.38
N ASN A 195 -21.04 11.17 18.62
CA ASN A 195 -21.61 12.08 17.62
C ASN A 195 -20.79 13.37 17.57
N LYS A 196 -19.63 13.30 16.93
CA LYS A 196 -18.73 14.44 16.73
C LYS A 196 -18.38 14.56 15.26
N LYS A 197 -19.05 15.50 14.57
CA LYS A 197 -18.89 15.73 13.14
C LYS A 197 -18.04 16.97 12.88
N PHE A 198 -17.04 16.83 12.04
CA PHE A 198 -16.14 17.92 11.65
C PHE A 198 -15.63 17.66 10.24
N ALA A 199 -15.26 18.71 9.53
CA ALA A 199 -14.63 18.60 8.22
C ALA A 199 -13.14 18.91 8.30
N LEU A 200 -12.35 18.22 7.49
CA LEU A 200 -10.92 18.47 7.30
C LEU A 200 -10.69 19.14 5.96
N ARG A 201 -10.00 20.28 5.97
CA ARG A 201 -9.61 21.04 4.78
C ARG A 201 -8.39 20.41 4.13
N THR A 202 -8.49 20.11 2.84
CA THR A 202 -7.39 19.56 2.04
C THR A 202 -7.14 20.49 0.86
N TYR A 203 -5.94 21.09 0.82
CA TYR A 203 -5.53 21.98 -0.27
C TYR A 203 -4.61 21.24 -1.23
N GLU A 204 -4.91 21.32 -2.53
CA GLU A 204 -4.09 20.74 -3.59
C GLU A 204 -3.73 21.79 -4.64
N LEU A 205 -2.56 21.66 -5.26
CA LEU A 205 -2.17 22.54 -6.36
C LEU A 205 -2.99 22.20 -7.60
N ARG A 206 -3.59 23.21 -8.25
CA ARG A 206 -4.20 23.04 -9.58
C ARG A 206 -3.13 22.57 -10.56
N LYS A 207 -3.41 21.52 -11.32
CA LYS A 207 -2.52 21.09 -12.40
C LYS A 207 -2.68 22.05 -13.57
N LYS A 208 -1.56 22.40 -14.24
CA LYS A 208 -1.62 23.18 -15.50
C LYS A 208 -2.38 22.34 -16.54
N GLY A 209 -3.65 22.68 -16.78
CA GLY A 209 -4.56 21.93 -17.65
C GLY A 209 -5.97 21.76 -17.07
N ASP A 210 -6.16 21.97 -15.77
CA ASP A 210 -7.48 21.90 -15.12
C ASP A 210 -8.50 22.88 -15.77
N PRO A 211 -9.59 22.39 -16.39
CA PRO A 211 -10.49 23.25 -17.14
C PRO A 211 -11.51 23.93 -16.21
N GLU A 212 -11.31 25.22 -15.97
CA GLU A 212 -12.46 26.16 -15.89
C GLU A 212 -12.51 27.11 -17.11
N SER A 213 -11.58 26.97 -18.08
CA SER A 213 -11.53 27.87 -19.25
C SER A 213 -11.26 27.21 -20.62
N SER A 214 -11.36 25.89 -20.77
CA SER A 214 -11.21 25.24 -22.10
C SER A 214 -12.36 24.30 -22.40
N LYS A 215 -13.32 24.78 -23.21
CA LYS A 215 -14.20 23.91 -23.99
C LYS A 215 -13.34 23.14 -25.00
N LYS A 216 -13.30 21.80 -24.90
CA LYS A 216 -13.45 20.83 -26.00
C LYS A 216 -13.08 19.41 -25.55
N ASP A 217 -14.10 18.55 -25.56
CA ASP A 217 -14.14 17.22 -26.20
C ASP A 217 -12.80 16.52 -26.43
N ASP A 218 -12.28 15.83 -25.40
CA ASP A 218 -11.41 14.66 -25.58
C ASP A 218 -11.89 13.54 -24.63
N PRO A 219 -12.32 12.35 -25.11
CA PRO A 219 -13.02 11.36 -24.28
C PRO A 219 -12.13 10.40 -23.47
N GLU A 220 -10.80 10.52 -23.51
CA GLU A 220 -9.89 9.49 -22.96
C GLU A 220 -8.92 9.95 -21.85
N SER A 221 -9.03 11.18 -21.34
CA SER A 221 -8.32 11.58 -20.11
C SER A 221 -9.27 11.54 -18.91
N SER A 222 -9.44 10.36 -18.32
CA SER A 222 -10.09 10.21 -17.00
C SER A 222 -9.18 10.78 -15.90
N GLU A 223 -9.07 12.11 -15.86
CA GLU A 223 -8.29 12.85 -14.87
C GLU A 223 -8.93 12.75 -13.48
N LYS A 224 -8.10 12.47 -12.46
CA LYS A 224 -8.52 12.28 -11.07
C LYS A 224 -9.07 13.58 -10.47
N ASP A 225 -10.40 13.72 -10.44
CA ASP A 225 -11.15 14.86 -9.89
C ASP A 225 -11.24 14.91 -8.34
N GLY A 226 -10.35 14.25 -7.60
CA GLY A 226 -10.43 14.17 -6.13
C GLY A 226 -9.08 14.35 -5.43
N PRO A 227 -9.09 14.56 -4.10
CA PRO A 227 -7.87 14.80 -3.36
C PRO A 227 -6.93 13.58 -3.45
N THR A 228 -5.68 13.84 -3.80
CA THR A 228 -4.55 12.91 -3.68
C THR A 228 -4.30 12.48 -2.24
N LYS A 229 -4.54 13.36 -1.26
CA LYS A 229 -4.36 13.05 0.16
C LYS A 229 -5.69 12.84 0.87
N THR A 230 -6.07 11.58 1.03
CA THR A 230 -7.28 11.19 1.76
C THR A 230 -6.96 10.74 3.18
N VAL A 231 -7.93 10.89 4.08
CA VAL A 231 -7.84 10.35 5.44
C VAL A 231 -7.77 8.84 5.37
N LEU A 232 -6.70 8.28 5.92
CA LEU A 232 -6.52 6.85 5.98
C LEU A 232 -7.40 6.23 7.08
N LEU A 233 -8.52 5.65 6.67
CA LEU A 233 -9.47 4.99 7.56
C LEU A 233 -9.12 3.52 7.86
N ASN A 234 -8.68 2.81 6.82
CA ASN A 234 -8.59 1.37 6.81
C ASN A 234 -7.13 0.93 6.75
N SER A 235 -6.85 -0.28 7.22
CA SER A 235 -5.52 -0.88 7.05
C SER A 235 -5.17 -1.02 5.56
N PHE A 236 -3.93 -0.68 5.21
CA PHE A 236 -3.42 -0.80 3.84
C PHE A 236 -3.40 -2.25 3.34
N TYR A 237 -3.29 -3.21 4.26
CA TYR A 237 -3.19 -4.63 3.92
C TYR A 237 -4.52 -5.24 3.48
N LEU A 238 -5.65 -4.61 3.83
CA LEU A 238 -6.97 -5.20 3.64
C LEU A 238 -7.31 -5.49 2.18
N ASN A 239 -6.94 -4.59 1.26
CA ASN A 239 -7.15 -4.81 -0.18
C ASN A 239 -6.27 -5.95 -0.71
N ASP A 240 -5.04 -6.06 -0.23
CA ASP A 240 -4.12 -7.10 -0.67
C ASP A 240 -4.47 -8.47 -0.07
N LEU A 241 -4.97 -8.50 1.17
CA LEU A 241 -5.57 -9.69 1.78
C LEU A 241 -6.79 -10.16 0.99
N ALA A 242 -7.68 -9.24 0.58
CA ALA A 242 -8.83 -9.58 -0.26
C ALA A 242 -8.39 -10.19 -1.61
N LYS A 243 -7.42 -9.58 -2.28
CA LYS A 243 -6.82 -10.14 -3.52
C LYS A 243 -6.23 -11.53 -3.28
N ALA A 244 -5.44 -11.70 -2.22
CA ALA A 244 -4.84 -12.99 -1.87
C ALA A 244 -5.92 -14.06 -1.63
N SER A 245 -6.99 -13.71 -0.92
CA SER A 245 -8.13 -14.61 -0.70
C SER A 245 -8.82 -15.00 -2.00
N THR A 246 -9.03 -14.06 -2.93
CA THR A 246 -9.59 -14.35 -4.26
C THR A 246 -8.69 -15.28 -5.06
N LEU A 247 -7.37 -15.05 -5.06
CA LEU A 247 -6.42 -15.91 -5.76
C LEU A 247 -6.43 -17.35 -5.22
N ILE A 248 -6.49 -17.53 -3.90
CA ILE A 248 -6.59 -18.86 -3.28
C ILE A 248 -7.94 -19.53 -3.61
N ALA A 249 -9.05 -18.77 -3.57
CA ALA A 249 -10.36 -19.28 -3.94
C ALA A 249 -10.42 -19.71 -5.42
N ASN A 250 -9.83 -18.92 -6.32
CA ASN A 250 -9.72 -19.28 -7.74
C ASN A 250 -8.89 -20.55 -7.94
N THR A 251 -7.77 -20.71 -7.23
CA THR A 251 -6.96 -21.94 -7.29
C THR A 251 -7.73 -23.16 -6.79
N LEU A 252 -8.56 -23.01 -5.76
CA LEU A 252 -9.46 -24.08 -5.29
C LEU A 252 -10.49 -24.46 -6.36
N ALA A 253 -11.08 -23.47 -7.05
CA ALA A 253 -12.09 -23.67 -8.08
C ALA A 253 -11.54 -24.22 -9.40
N GLN A 254 -10.31 -23.84 -9.81
CA GLN A 254 -9.67 -24.32 -11.04
C GLN A 254 -9.29 -25.80 -11.01
N ASN A 255 -9.22 -26.43 -9.83
CA ASN A 255 -9.15 -27.89 -9.75
C ASN A 255 -10.45 -28.58 -10.20
N GLN A 256 -11.50 -27.82 -10.57
CA GLN A 256 -12.78 -28.34 -11.02
C GLN A 256 -13.22 -27.90 -12.43
N ASP A 257 -12.74 -26.77 -12.98
CA ASP A 257 -13.00 -26.40 -14.38
C ASP A 257 -11.99 -25.36 -14.94
N THR A 258 -11.60 -25.55 -16.21
CA THR A 258 -10.69 -24.69 -16.98
C THR A 258 -11.30 -23.30 -17.26
N SER A 259 -10.98 -22.32 -16.43
CA SER A 259 -11.31 -20.90 -16.68
C SER A 259 -10.09 -20.01 -16.45
N SER A 260 -9.97 -18.97 -17.27
CA SER A 260 -8.85 -18.02 -17.40
C SER A 260 -8.62 -17.06 -16.21
N ALA A 261 -9.16 -17.37 -15.03
CA ALA A 261 -8.95 -16.56 -13.84
C ALA A 261 -7.51 -16.67 -13.32
N SER A 262 -6.96 -15.57 -12.81
CA SER A 262 -5.63 -15.60 -12.17
C SER A 262 -5.67 -16.45 -10.91
N SER A 263 -4.76 -17.43 -10.82
CA SER A 263 -4.56 -18.32 -9.68
C SER A 263 -3.45 -17.82 -8.75
N ALA A 264 -3.43 -18.32 -7.51
CA ALA A 264 -2.37 -18.02 -6.56
C ALA A 264 -0.99 -18.43 -7.09
N SER A 265 -0.03 -17.51 -6.98
CA SER A 265 1.36 -17.77 -7.37
C SER A 265 2.02 -18.81 -6.46
N THR A 266 3.06 -19.48 -6.97
CA THR A 266 3.89 -20.42 -6.20
C THR A 266 4.46 -19.77 -4.94
N ASN A 267 4.87 -18.50 -5.03
CA ASN A 267 5.39 -17.72 -3.91
C ASN A 267 4.34 -17.49 -2.81
N LEU A 268 3.10 -17.13 -3.17
CA LEU A 268 2.03 -16.94 -2.19
C LEU A 268 1.71 -18.26 -1.47
N LEU A 269 1.63 -19.36 -2.21
CA LEU A 269 1.41 -20.70 -1.64
C LEU A 269 2.56 -21.14 -0.73
N GLN A 270 3.81 -20.83 -1.12
CA GLN A 270 4.99 -21.09 -0.31
C GLN A 270 4.99 -20.27 0.97
N TYR A 271 4.64 -18.97 0.90
CA TYR A 271 4.56 -18.08 2.06
C TYR A 271 3.49 -18.54 3.06
N LEU A 272 2.32 -18.96 2.55
CA LEU A 272 1.24 -19.50 3.39
C LEU A 272 1.55 -20.89 3.94
N GLY A 273 2.65 -21.54 3.52
CA GLY A 273 3.03 -22.87 3.98
C GLY A 273 2.20 -24.00 3.41
N VAL A 274 1.55 -23.79 2.25
CA VAL A 274 0.80 -24.83 1.52
C VAL A 274 1.76 -25.83 0.86
N ASN A 275 2.90 -25.34 0.38
CA ASN A 275 3.92 -26.19 -0.22
C ASN A 275 4.69 -26.95 0.85
N ASP A 276 4.96 -28.24 0.60
CA ASP A 276 5.82 -29.04 1.49
C ASP A 276 7.28 -28.60 1.34
N LEU A 277 7.71 -27.74 2.26
CA LEU A 277 9.10 -27.30 2.34
C LEU A 277 9.89 -28.22 3.27
N LYS A 278 10.87 -28.93 2.70
CA LYS A 278 11.81 -29.71 3.49
C LYS A 278 12.78 -28.78 4.20
N ARG A 279 12.73 -28.77 5.53
CA ARG A 279 13.70 -28.04 6.35
C ARG A 279 15.09 -28.63 6.14
N GLN A 280 16.03 -27.82 5.67
CA GLN A 280 17.43 -28.19 5.52
C GLN A 280 18.28 -27.45 6.56
N ASN A 281 19.19 -28.15 7.22
CA ASN A 281 20.17 -27.51 8.09
C ASN A 281 21.35 -27.03 7.25
N ILE A 282 21.44 -25.72 7.03
CA ILE A 282 22.54 -25.10 6.26
C ILE A 282 23.91 -25.24 6.92
N LEU A 283 23.97 -25.59 8.21
CA LEU A 283 25.22 -25.86 8.92
C LEU A 283 25.71 -27.30 8.74
N ASP A 284 24.93 -28.16 8.08
CA ASP A 284 25.44 -29.46 7.64
C ASP A 284 26.58 -29.23 6.63
N LYS A 285 27.71 -29.89 6.86
CA LYS A 285 28.92 -29.72 6.06
C LYS A 285 28.68 -30.00 4.57
N THR A 286 27.92 -31.05 4.25
CA THR A 286 27.66 -31.44 2.85
C THR A 286 26.80 -30.39 2.15
N VAL A 287 25.78 -29.90 2.84
CA VAL A 287 24.88 -28.84 2.36
C VAL A 287 25.66 -27.55 2.14
N LEU A 288 26.44 -27.13 3.13
CA LEU A 288 27.21 -25.90 3.08
C LEU A 288 28.27 -25.92 1.98
N GLN A 289 28.97 -27.06 1.80
CA GLN A 289 29.92 -27.24 0.69
C GLN A 289 29.25 -27.16 -0.67
N ASN A 290 28.04 -27.73 -0.82
CA ASN A 290 27.28 -27.62 -2.06
C ASN A 290 26.87 -26.18 -2.34
N ILE A 291 26.37 -25.45 -1.35
CA ILE A 291 25.98 -24.04 -1.49
C ILE A 291 27.19 -23.18 -1.88
N LEU A 292 28.33 -23.39 -1.22
CA LEU A 292 29.57 -22.61 -1.42
C LEU A 292 30.44 -23.12 -2.56
N SER A 293 29.99 -24.11 -3.34
CA SER A 293 30.74 -24.62 -4.47
C SER A 293 31.05 -23.49 -5.46
N PRO A 294 32.27 -23.44 -6.05
CA PRO A 294 32.68 -22.35 -6.94
C PRO A 294 31.71 -22.04 -8.08
N LYS A 295 31.01 -23.07 -8.60
CA LYS A 295 29.97 -22.93 -9.63
C LYS A 295 28.76 -22.07 -9.23
N ASN A 296 28.52 -21.88 -7.93
CA ASN A 296 27.41 -21.10 -7.39
C ASN A 296 27.84 -19.69 -6.96
N ILE A 297 29.14 -19.37 -7.04
CA ILE A 297 29.64 -18.04 -6.69
C ILE A 297 29.27 -17.09 -7.85
N PRO A 298 28.66 -15.93 -7.56
CA PRO A 298 28.31 -14.95 -8.58
C PRO A 298 29.53 -14.52 -9.41
N SER A 299 29.33 -14.26 -10.70
CA SER A 299 30.38 -13.79 -11.61
C SER A 299 30.89 -12.38 -11.28
N ALA A 300 30.15 -11.61 -10.49
CA ALA A 300 30.51 -10.28 -10.04
C ALA A 300 30.30 -10.11 -8.54
N ARG A 301 31.10 -9.25 -7.93
CA ARG A 301 31.06 -8.89 -6.52
C ARG A 301 31.17 -7.38 -6.38
N TRP A 302 30.58 -6.84 -5.32
CA TRP A 302 30.75 -5.44 -4.99
C TRP A 302 32.20 -5.11 -4.62
N LEU A 303 32.77 -4.07 -5.23
CA LEU A 303 34.15 -3.64 -4.98
C LEU A 303 34.25 -2.82 -3.69
N GLY A 304 33.93 -3.45 -2.55
CA GLY A 304 33.93 -2.82 -1.24
C GLY A 304 35.30 -2.33 -0.78
N LEU A 305 35.30 -1.40 0.16
CA LEU A 305 36.53 -0.88 0.79
C LEU A 305 37.39 -2.05 1.34
N GLY A 306 38.68 -2.04 1.04
CA GLY A 306 39.62 -3.11 1.43
C GLY A 306 39.43 -4.44 0.68
N ARG A 307 38.43 -4.56 -0.20
CA ARG A 307 38.09 -5.78 -0.97
C ARG A 307 37.91 -7.02 -0.08
N HIS A 308 37.38 -6.82 1.12
CA HIS A 308 37.15 -7.91 2.04
C HIS A 308 36.09 -8.88 1.48
N PRO A 309 36.33 -10.20 1.54
CA PRO A 309 35.32 -11.18 1.14
C PRO A 309 34.15 -11.20 2.14
N LEU A 310 32.98 -11.64 1.66
CA LEU A 310 31.87 -11.98 2.55
C LEU A 310 32.27 -13.10 3.50
N VAL A 311 31.75 -13.06 4.74
CA VAL A 311 31.91 -14.19 5.66
C VAL A 311 31.09 -15.39 5.17
N LEU A 312 31.44 -16.59 5.63
CA LEU A 312 30.92 -17.87 5.16
C LEU A 312 29.39 -17.89 4.93
N LEU A 313 28.60 -17.51 5.94
CA LEU A 313 27.14 -17.55 5.87
C LEU A 313 26.53 -16.40 5.06
N GLN A 314 27.23 -15.27 4.93
CA GLN A 314 26.81 -14.21 4.00
C GLN A 314 27.01 -14.66 2.56
N GLN A 315 28.16 -15.27 2.24
CA GLN A 315 28.39 -15.83 0.90
C GLN A 315 27.40 -16.95 0.59
N ALA A 316 27.09 -17.81 1.57
CA ALA A 316 26.07 -18.84 1.41
C ALA A 316 24.69 -18.23 1.08
N ALA A 317 24.30 -17.16 1.77
CA ALA A 317 23.04 -16.47 1.51
C ALA A 317 23.01 -15.77 0.13
N VAL A 318 24.11 -15.16 -0.32
CA VAL A 318 24.22 -14.63 -1.69
C VAL A 318 24.08 -15.74 -2.73
N ASN A 319 24.82 -16.83 -2.57
CA ASN A 319 24.76 -17.97 -3.49
C ASN A 319 23.33 -18.54 -3.58
N LEU A 320 22.70 -18.78 -2.42
CA LEU A 320 21.30 -19.25 -2.36
C LEU A 320 20.34 -18.27 -3.04
N SER A 321 20.51 -16.96 -2.81
CA SER A 321 19.67 -15.94 -3.46
C SER A 321 19.76 -16.05 -4.99
N MET A 322 20.97 -16.25 -5.53
CA MET A 322 21.17 -16.36 -6.98
C MET A 322 20.67 -17.68 -7.57
N THR A 323 20.74 -18.77 -6.81
CA THR A 323 20.33 -20.09 -7.32
C THR A 323 18.84 -20.38 -7.12
N GLU A 324 18.25 -19.90 -6.02
CA GLU A 324 16.88 -20.24 -5.65
C GLU A 324 15.85 -19.20 -6.10
N LEU A 325 16.25 -17.94 -6.39
CA LEU A 325 15.32 -16.85 -6.72
C LEU A 325 15.34 -16.45 -8.21
N LYS A 326 15.86 -17.32 -9.09
CA LYS A 326 16.05 -16.97 -10.51
C LYS A 326 14.74 -16.67 -11.24
N ASP A 327 13.73 -17.53 -11.06
CA ASP A 327 12.43 -17.41 -11.74
C ASP A 327 11.28 -17.15 -10.75
N SER A 328 11.37 -17.73 -9.56
CA SER A 328 10.43 -17.55 -8.45
C SER A 328 11.08 -18.05 -7.17
N GLY A 329 10.48 -17.77 -6.01
CA GLY A 329 10.97 -18.22 -4.72
C GLY A 329 10.88 -17.15 -3.64
N ILE A 330 11.06 -17.59 -2.40
CA ILE A 330 11.16 -16.72 -1.23
C ILE A 330 12.33 -17.22 -0.40
N LEU A 331 13.29 -16.33 -0.13
CA LEU A 331 14.41 -16.60 0.74
C LEU A 331 14.39 -15.64 1.93
N ALA A 332 14.20 -16.19 3.13
CA ALA A 332 14.27 -15.43 4.36
C ALA A 332 15.68 -15.47 4.95
N ILE A 333 16.32 -14.31 5.06
CA ILE A 333 17.67 -14.17 5.62
C ILE A 333 17.56 -13.47 6.97
N ASN A 334 17.80 -14.22 8.05
CA ASN A 334 17.87 -13.64 9.39
C ASN A 334 19.28 -13.09 9.65
N GLY A 335 19.38 -11.80 9.96
CA GLY A 335 20.62 -11.16 10.37
C GLY A 335 20.39 -10.33 11.63
N PRO A 336 21.05 -10.65 12.76
CA PRO A 336 21.09 -9.77 13.93
C PRO A 336 21.62 -8.35 13.60
N PRO A 337 21.46 -7.36 14.50
CA PRO A 337 22.06 -6.05 14.33
C PRO A 337 23.58 -6.15 14.10
N GLY A 338 24.11 -5.40 13.13
CA GLY A 338 25.55 -5.38 12.82
C GLY A 338 26.08 -6.53 11.96
N THR A 339 25.27 -7.51 11.53
CA THR A 339 25.75 -8.67 10.74
C THR A 339 25.90 -8.42 9.24
N GLY A 340 25.99 -7.15 8.81
CA GLY A 340 26.32 -6.81 7.42
C GLY A 340 25.24 -7.14 6.38
N LYS A 341 23.95 -7.01 6.71
CA LYS A 341 22.83 -7.22 5.76
C LYS A 341 22.96 -6.35 4.51
N THR A 342 23.37 -5.09 4.66
CA THR A 342 23.63 -4.19 3.51
C THR A 342 24.78 -4.70 2.64
N THR A 343 25.81 -5.30 3.24
CA THR A 343 26.94 -5.89 2.50
C THR A 343 26.48 -7.07 1.63
N LEU A 344 25.54 -7.88 2.11
CA LEU A 344 24.94 -8.95 1.32
C LEU A 344 24.15 -8.40 0.13
N LEU A 345 23.34 -7.37 0.35
CA LEU A 345 22.58 -6.72 -0.73
C LEU A 345 23.48 -6.13 -1.82
N ARG A 346 24.65 -5.59 -1.45
CA ARG A 346 25.62 -5.04 -2.42
C ARG A 346 26.10 -6.09 -3.42
N ASP A 347 26.39 -7.31 -2.97
CA ASP A 347 26.84 -8.37 -3.87
C ASP A 347 25.71 -8.87 -4.79
N ILE A 348 24.46 -8.89 -4.30
CA ILE A 348 23.28 -9.17 -5.12
C ILE A 348 23.14 -8.12 -6.23
N VAL A 349 23.20 -6.84 -5.88
CA VAL A 349 23.12 -5.72 -6.83
C VAL A 349 24.26 -5.80 -7.85
N ALA A 350 25.50 -6.05 -7.41
CA ALA A 350 26.65 -6.14 -8.30
C ALA A 350 26.47 -7.25 -9.35
N LYS A 351 25.92 -8.40 -8.94
CA LYS A 351 25.62 -9.51 -9.85
C LYS A 351 24.56 -9.15 -10.89
N LEU A 352 23.41 -8.60 -10.47
CA LEU A 352 22.33 -8.23 -11.39
C LEU A 352 22.75 -7.13 -12.38
N VAL A 353 23.53 -6.15 -11.92
CA VAL A 353 24.09 -5.11 -12.79
C VAL A 353 25.06 -5.72 -13.81
N ALA A 354 25.90 -6.66 -13.39
CA ALA A 354 26.83 -7.34 -14.30
C ALA A 354 26.10 -8.21 -15.33
N GLU A 355 25.08 -8.96 -14.95
CA GLU A 355 24.29 -9.77 -15.89
C GLU A 355 23.56 -8.90 -16.92
N ARG A 356 23.01 -7.76 -16.49
CA ARG A 356 22.38 -6.82 -17.42
C ARG A 356 23.40 -6.19 -18.37
N ALA A 357 24.61 -5.91 -17.90
CA ALA A 357 25.70 -5.44 -18.74
C ALA A 357 26.14 -6.52 -19.75
N GLU A 358 26.24 -7.78 -19.32
CA GLU A 358 26.48 -8.92 -20.21
C GLU A 358 25.38 -9.07 -21.28
N ALA A 359 24.11 -8.84 -20.90
CA ALA A 359 23.00 -8.83 -21.85
C ALA A 359 23.12 -7.69 -22.88
N LEU A 360 23.52 -6.50 -22.45
CA LEU A 360 23.79 -5.33 -23.32
C LEU A 360 24.92 -5.58 -24.32
N LEU A 361 25.95 -6.34 -23.95
CA LEU A 361 27.07 -6.67 -24.84
C LEU A 361 26.66 -7.57 -26.03
N ASN A 362 25.48 -8.19 -26.00
CA ASN A 362 24.95 -8.97 -27.11
C ASN A 362 24.32 -8.10 -28.22
N PHE A 363 24.26 -6.79 -28.04
CA PHE A 363 23.83 -5.86 -29.07
C PHE A 363 25.05 -5.33 -29.82
N VAL A 364 24.95 -5.22 -31.15
CA VAL A 364 26.00 -4.59 -31.97
C VAL A 364 26.14 -3.11 -31.60
N ASP A 365 25.01 -2.47 -31.32
CA ASP A 365 24.90 -1.12 -30.79
C ASP A 365 23.93 -1.11 -29.61
N PRO A 366 24.37 -0.77 -28.38
CA PRO A 366 23.52 -0.73 -27.19
C PRO A 366 22.27 0.15 -27.32
N GLU A 367 22.30 1.19 -28.17
CA GLU A 367 21.12 2.04 -28.40
C GLU A 367 19.95 1.27 -29.02
N GLN A 368 20.23 0.17 -29.74
CA GLN A 368 19.20 -0.70 -30.32
C GLN A 368 18.32 -1.39 -29.28
N ALA A 369 18.75 -1.43 -28.02
CA ALA A 369 17.93 -1.97 -26.94
C ALA A 369 16.79 -1.03 -26.50
N PHE A 370 16.77 0.22 -26.98
CA PHE A 370 15.74 1.21 -26.70
C PHE A 370 14.86 1.42 -27.94
N ILE A 371 13.72 0.76 -27.94
CA ILE A 371 12.78 0.71 -29.07
C ILE A 371 11.80 1.87 -28.95
N ASP A 372 11.67 2.72 -29.98
CA ASP A 372 10.72 3.85 -29.98
C ASP A 372 9.30 3.33 -29.68
N SER A 373 8.66 3.83 -28.62
CA SER A 373 7.32 3.39 -28.25
C SER A 373 6.22 4.00 -29.12
N GLY A 374 6.55 5.06 -29.88
CA GLY A 374 5.60 5.92 -30.58
C GLY A 374 4.97 7.00 -29.70
N GLU A 375 5.18 6.95 -28.38
CA GLU A 375 4.58 7.88 -27.43
C GLU A 375 5.49 9.09 -27.17
N LYS A 376 4.86 10.24 -26.92
CA LYS A 376 5.55 11.48 -26.59
C LYS A 376 4.91 12.15 -25.39
N ILE A 377 5.74 12.63 -24.48
CA ILE A 377 5.30 13.42 -23.32
C ILE A 377 5.71 14.86 -23.55
N GLN A 378 4.77 15.78 -23.37
CA GLN A 378 5.07 17.21 -23.38
C GLN A 378 5.77 17.58 -22.07
N ALA A 379 6.94 18.22 -22.17
CA ALA A 379 7.67 18.73 -21.02
C ALA A 379 8.09 20.18 -21.27
N GLY A 380 7.35 21.10 -20.66
CA GLY A 380 7.52 22.53 -20.87
C GLY A 380 7.28 22.91 -22.33
N LYS A 381 8.32 23.43 -23.00
CA LYS A 381 8.28 23.82 -24.43
C LYS A 381 8.73 22.70 -25.38
N GLY A 382 9.15 21.54 -24.86
CA GLY A 382 9.69 20.43 -25.63
C GLY A 382 8.85 19.16 -25.54
N TRP A 383 9.28 18.15 -26.29
CA TRP A 383 8.69 16.82 -26.30
C TRP A 383 9.78 15.79 -26.00
N PHE A 384 9.51 14.89 -25.05
CA PHE A 384 10.32 13.70 -24.84
C PHE A 384 9.67 12.51 -25.54
N LYS A 385 10.45 11.74 -26.28
CA LYS A 385 10.03 10.43 -26.78
C LYS A 385 10.16 9.41 -25.66
N ILE A 386 9.18 8.52 -25.56
CA ILE A 386 9.26 7.37 -24.66
C ILE A 386 9.85 6.18 -25.44
N TYR A 387 10.68 5.40 -24.78
CA TYR A 387 11.28 4.19 -25.34
C TYR A 387 10.85 2.97 -24.53
N LYS A 388 10.55 1.87 -25.23
CA LYS A 388 10.39 0.54 -24.66
C LYS A 388 11.74 -0.14 -24.62
N LEU A 389 12.01 -0.86 -23.53
CA LEU A 389 13.22 -1.65 -23.38
C LEU A 389 13.06 -3.02 -24.07
N ASP A 390 14.08 -3.46 -24.80
CA ASP A 390 14.17 -4.84 -25.34
C ASP A 390 14.03 -5.87 -24.20
N GLU A 391 13.28 -6.95 -24.44
CA GLU A 391 13.01 -8.01 -23.45
C GLU A 391 14.29 -8.60 -22.85
N ARG A 392 15.39 -8.65 -23.61
CA ARG A 392 16.68 -9.17 -23.13
C ARG A 392 17.31 -8.34 -22.00
N LEU A 393 16.83 -7.10 -21.78
CA LEU A 393 17.31 -6.22 -20.72
C LEU A 393 16.33 -6.09 -19.55
N LYS A 394 15.23 -6.83 -19.57
CA LYS A 394 14.25 -6.93 -18.46
C LYS A 394 14.58 -8.12 -17.56
N GLY A 395 14.02 -8.14 -16.36
CA GLY A 395 14.25 -9.20 -15.36
C GLY A 395 15.45 -8.94 -14.43
N PHE A 396 16.09 -7.79 -14.56
CA PHE A 396 17.21 -7.35 -13.71
C PHE A 396 16.79 -6.23 -12.74
N GLU A 397 15.51 -5.91 -12.68
CA GLU A 397 14.96 -4.88 -11.82
C GLU A 397 15.07 -5.28 -10.35
N ILE A 398 15.35 -4.30 -9.49
CA ILE A 398 15.49 -4.51 -8.04
C ILE A 398 14.51 -3.57 -7.34
N LEU A 399 13.54 -4.15 -6.65
CA LEU A 399 12.65 -3.40 -5.76
C LEU A 399 13.08 -3.63 -4.31
N ILE A 400 13.48 -2.56 -3.62
CA ILE A 400 13.78 -2.61 -2.19
C ILE A 400 12.67 -1.87 -1.46
N ALA A 401 11.96 -2.58 -0.58
CA ALA A 401 10.90 -2.00 0.24
C ALA A 401 11.20 -2.22 1.73
N SER A 402 10.79 -1.26 2.56
CA SER A 402 10.83 -1.41 4.02
C SER A 402 9.67 -0.65 4.65
N SER A 403 9.12 -1.19 5.74
CA SER A 403 8.14 -0.48 6.58
C SER A 403 8.77 0.60 7.46
N ASN A 404 10.10 0.77 7.39
CA ASN A 404 10.84 1.81 8.10
C ASN A 404 11.52 2.73 7.09
N ASN A 405 11.01 3.95 6.94
CA ASN A 405 11.55 4.95 6.02
C ASN A 405 13.04 5.23 6.25
N LYS A 406 13.51 5.20 7.51
CA LYS A 406 14.93 5.36 7.84
C LYS A 406 15.79 4.21 7.31
N ALA A 407 15.25 3.00 7.23
CA ALA A 407 15.96 1.87 6.63
C ALA A 407 16.10 2.03 5.12
N VAL A 408 15.05 2.52 4.43
CA VAL A 408 15.10 2.84 3.00
C VAL A 408 16.10 3.97 2.73
N GLU A 409 16.07 5.04 3.53
CA GLU A 409 17.00 6.16 3.45
C GLU A 409 18.46 5.70 3.64
N ASN A 410 18.71 4.86 4.64
CA ASN A 410 20.03 4.30 4.88
C ASN A 410 20.52 3.48 3.68
N ILE A 411 19.69 2.59 3.13
CA ILE A 411 20.07 1.76 1.98
C ILE A 411 20.33 2.63 0.74
N SER A 412 19.44 3.57 0.45
CA SER A 412 19.56 4.48 -0.70
C SER A 412 20.75 5.43 -0.60
N THR A 413 21.20 5.75 0.62
CA THR A 413 22.41 6.55 0.83
C THR A 413 23.69 5.70 0.82
N GLU A 414 23.66 4.51 1.42
CA GLU A 414 24.83 3.64 1.61
C GLU A 414 25.23 2.85 0.37
N LEU A 415 24.28 2.47 -0.50
CA LEU A 415 24.57 1.73 -1.73
C LEU A 415 25.35 2.56 -2.77
N PRO A 416 24.92 3.79 -3.16
CA PRO A 416 25.63 4.60 -4.16
C PRO A 416 26.85 5.35 -3.62
N SER A 417 27.14 5.27 -2.31
CA SER A 417 28.22 6.03 -1.68
C SER A 417 29.60 5.62 -2.21
N LEU A 418 30.41 6.59 -2.63
CA LEU A 418 31.82 6.35 -3.02
C LEU A 418 32.66 5.79 -1.87
N LYS A 419 32.28 6.09 -0.62
CA LYS A 419 32.95 5.50 0.57
C LYS A 419 32.73 3.99 0.67
N ALA A 420 31.74 3.45 -0.04
CA ALA A 420 31.48 2.02 -0.12
C ALA A 420 32.26 1.32 -1.24
N ILE A 421 33.09 2.06 -2.00
CA ILE A 421 33.93 1.54 -3.09
C ILE A 421 35.40 1.55 -2.64
N ALA A 422 36.21 0.61 -3.10
CA ALA A 422 37.64 0.57 -2.83
C ALA A 422 38.37 1.80 -3.39
N ASP A 423 39.33 2.35 -2.62
CA ASP A 423 40.08 3.56 -2.99
C ASP A 423 40.83 3.44 -4.32
N ASN A 424 41.19 2.22 -4.73
CA ASN A 424 41.87 1.93 -5.99
C ASN A 424 40.92 1.70 -7.17
N ALA A 425 39.63 1.96 -6.99
CA ALA A 425 38.57 1.76 -7.97
C ALA A 425 37.76 3.05 -8.21
N ASN A 426 38.34 4.22 -7.90
CA ASN A 426 37.69 5.53 -8.01
C ASN A 426 37.19 5.89 -9.42
N ASP A 427 37.72 5.25 -10.46
CA ASP A 427 37.31 5.43 -11.85
C ASP A 427 36.02 4.68 -12.20
N LEU A 428 35.59 3.73 -11.37
CA LEU A 428 34.34 2.97 -11.55
C LEU A 428 33.12 3.74 -11.02
N ARG A 429 33.07 5.05 -11.30
CA ARG A 429 31.97 5.96 -10.91
C ARG A 429 30.62 5.58 -11.54
N TYR A 430 30.62 4.72 -12.55
CA TYR A 430 29.39 4.23 -13.16
C TYR A 430 28.49 3.57 -12.10
N LEU A 431 29.02 2.81 -11.13
CA LEU A 431 28.20 2.22 -10.05
C LEU A 431 27.40 3.27 -9.27
N LYS A 432 27.99 4.46 -9.02
CA LYS A 432 27.29 5.58 -8.40
C LYS A 432 26.21 6.15 -9.31
N LEU A 433 26.51 6.40 -10.57
CA LEU A 433 25.56 6.95 -11.54
C LEU A 433 24.38 6.00 -11.80
N TYR A 434 24.64 4.70 -11.90
CA TYR A 434 23.60 3.68 -12.04
C TYR A 434 22.74 3.58 -10.77
N LEU A 435 23.32 3.48 -9.57
CA LEU A 435 22.50 3.39 -8.36
C LEU A 435 21.68 4.65 -8.08
N ILE A 436 22.18 5.85 -8.40
CA ILE A 436 21.43 7.11 -8.23
C ILE A 436 20.27 7.22 -9.24
N HIS A 437 20.40 6.68 -10.46
CA HIS A 437 19.32 6.69 -11.45
C HIS A 437 18.35 5.51 -11.35
N TYR A 438 18.73 4.41 -10.69
CA TYR A 438 17.89 3.21 -10.54
C TYR A 438 17.23 3.06 -9.15
N LEU A 439 17.71 3.79 -8.13
CA LEU A 439 17.02 3.87 -6.83
C LEU A 439 16.02 5.02 -6.87
N GLU A 440 14.87 4.78 -7.49
CA GLU A 440 13.71 5.64 -7.30
C GLU A 440 13.16 5.36 -5.89
N VAL A 441 13.44 6.26 -4.94
CA VAL A 441 12.92 6.16 -3.58
C VAL A 441 11.51 6.74 -3.58
N GLU A 442 10.52 5.91 -3.87
CA GLU A 442 9.14 6.25 -3.52
C GLU A 442 8.94 6.02 -2.02
N VAL A 443 8.90 7.12 -1.27
CA VAL A 443 8.44 7.10 0.11
C VAL A 443 6.92 7.02 0.07
N GLY A 444 6.37 5.82 0.20
CA GLY A 444 4.96 5.66 0.53
C GLY A 444 4.68 6.31 1.88
N VAL A 445 3.85 7.35 1.88
CA VAL A 445 3.42 8.10 3.09
C VAL A 445 2.22 7.43 3.73
#